data_AF-A0A359IJG5-F1
#
_entry.id   AF-A0A359IJG5-F1
#
_cell.length_a   1.000
_cell.length_b   1.000
_cell.length_c   1.000
_cell.angle_alpha   90.00
_cell.angle_beta   90.00
_cell.angle_gamma   90.00
#
_symmetry.space_group_name_H-M   'P 1'
#
loop_
_entity.id
_entity.type
_entity.pdbx_description
1 polymer ?
#
loop_
_entity_poly.entity_id
_entity_poly.type
_entity_poly.pdbx_seq_one_letter_code
_entity_poly.pdbx_strand_id
1 'polypeptide(L)'
;MLKYKDTYFVVKQKDSTGKPSINKDDNYIRCKRGVQIYRYNSSTLAIQFNTNGYAKNRLKELSDIGIQFTSLQRGDDEQTYTFSESDLSEVADIVKAKKRIKRDLTDEQRNVLRERMKSLSKNNK
;
A
#
# COMPACT_ATOMS: atom_id res chain seq x y z
N MET A 1 -9.95 -3.98 3.04
CA MET A 1 -8.58 -3.55 3.46
C MET A 1 -8.51 -2.59 4.67
N LEU A 2 -9.64 -2.05 5.16
CA LEU A 2 -9.62 -1.10 6.29
C LEU A 2 -9.01 -1.64 7.59
N LYS A 3 -8.96 -2.97 7.76
CA LYS A 3 -8.33 -3.64 8.90
C LYS A 3 -6.86 -3.26 9.12
N TYR A 4 -6.18 -2.77 8.08
CA TYR A 4 -4.77 -2.40 8.15
C TYR A 4 -4.49 -0.90 8.15
N LYS A 5 -5.54 -0.06 8.24
CA LYS A 5 -5.42 1.40 8.13
C LYS A 5 -4.49 2.01 9.19
N ASP A 6 -4.29 1.32 10.31
CA ASP A 6 -3.45 1.80 11.40
C ASP A 6 -1.97 1.45 11.19
N THR A 7 -1.67 0.40 10.42
CA THR A 7 -0.31 -0.05 10.10
C THR A 7 0.17 0.51 8.76
N TYR A 8 -0.69 0.53 7.75
CA TYR A 8 -0.33 0.90 6.38
C TYR A 8 -1.20 2.04 5.85
N PHE A 9 -0.69 2.71 4.83
CA PHE A 9 -1.41 3.75 4.12
C PHE A 9 -2.41 3.11 3.14
N VAL A 10 -3.62 2.88 3.63
CA VAL A 10 -4.76 2.36 2.85
C VAL A 10 -5.44 3.50 2.09
N VAL A 11 -5.64 3.31 0.79
CA VAL A 11 -6.22 4.28 -0.14
C VAL A 11 -7.45 3.66 -0.81
N LYS A 12 -8.47 4.47 -1.08
CA LYS A 12 -9.62 4.06 -1.89
C LYS A 12 -9.24 4.08 -3.37
N GLN A 13 -9.58 3.03 -4.11
CA GLN A 13 -9.53 3.07 -5.57
C GLN A 13 -10.40 4.21 -6.09
N LYS A 14 -9.96 4.81 -7.19
CA LYS A 14 -10.73 5.82 -7.92
C LYS A 14 -11.32 5.19 -9.18
N ASP A 15 -12.52 5.60 -9.54
CA ASP A 15 -13.13 5.28 -10.82
C ASP A 15 -12.47 6.04 -11.98
N SER A 16 -12.94 5.79 -13.20
CA SER A 16 -12.50 6.47 -14.43
C SER A 16 -12.75 7.99 -14.42
N THR A 17 -13.63 8.48 -13.53
CA THR A 17 -13.91 9.91 -13.34
C THR A 17 -13.04 10.55 -12.26
N GLY A 18 -12.16 9.76 -11.62
CA GLY A 18 -11.29 10.19 -10.53
C GLY A 18 -11.99 10.28 -9.17
N LYS A 19 -13.28 9.91 -9.08
CA LYS A 19 -14.03 9.84 -7.84
C LYS A 19 -13.74 8.53 -7.11
N PRO A 20 -13.80 8.48 -5.77
CA PRO A 20 -13.62 7.22 -5.05
C PRO A 20 -14.64 6.18 -5.51
N SER A 21 -14.20 4.94 -5.70
CA SER A 21 -15.09 3.82 -5.99
C SER A 21 -16.18 3.72 -4.94
N ILE A 22 -17.40 3.41 -5.39
CA ILE A 22 -18.56 3.16 -4.53
C ILE A 22 -18.31 1.91 -3.68
N ASN A 23 -17.55 0.94 -4.21
CA ASN A 23 -17.21 -0.28 -3.50
C ASN A 23 -16.16 0.03 -2.42
N LYS A 24 -16.57 -0.12 -1.15
CA LYS A 24 -15.70 0.10 0.02
C LYS A 24 -14.60 -0.95 0.12
N ASP A 25 -14.71 -2.07 -0.58
CA ASP A 25 -13.70 -3.12 -0.56
C ASP A 25 -12.58 -2.92 -1.58
N ASP A 26 -12.74 -1.98 -2.53
CA ASP A 26 -11.69 -1.54 -3.49
C ASP A 26 -10.59 -0.69 -2.81
N ASN A 27 -10.44 -0.81 -1.50
CA ASN A 27 -9.32 -0.22 -0.81
C ASN A 27 -8.06 -1.03 -1.07
N TYR A 28 -6.91 -0.37 -1.18
CA TYR A 28 -5.61 -1.02 -1.35
C TYR A 28 -4.54 -0.38 -0.47
N ILE A 29 -3.52 -1.15 -0.12
CA ILE A 29 -2.29 -0.65 0.51
C ILE A 29 -1.40 -0.14 -0.61
N ARG A 30 -0.99 1.13 -0.49
CA ARG A 30 -0.07 1.74 -1.44
C ARG A 30 1.37 1.32 -1.16
N CYS A 31 2.04 0.79 -2.18
CA CYS A 31 3.45 0.38 -2.13
C CYS A 31 4.32 1.26 -3.03
N LYS A 32 5.63 0.99 -3.03
CA LYS A 32 6.58 1.73 -3.87
C LYS A 32 6.34 1.41 -5.35
N ARG A 33 6.73 2.33 -6.24
CA ARG A 33 6.66 2.17 -7.71
C ARG A 33 5.25 1.85 -8.25
N GLY A 34 4.21 2.38 -7.61
CA GLY A 34 2.83 2.19 -8.07
C GLY A 34 2.22 0.84 -7.72
N VAL A 35 2.97 -0.06 -7.07
CA VAL A 35 2.47 -1.36 -6.62
C VAL A 35 1.32 -1.20 -5.65
N GLN A 36 0.34 -2.10 -5.75
CA GLN A 36 -0.87 -2.10 -4.94
C GLN A 36 -1.08 -3.48 -4.34
N ILE A 37 -1.39 -3.54 -3.04
CA ILE A 37 -1.87 -4.76 -2.40
C ILE A 37 -3.34 -4.56 -2.05
N TYR A 38 -4.21 -5.43 -2.53
CA TYR A 38 -5.65 -5.34 -2.31
C TYR A 38 -6.26 -6.69 -1.93
N ARG A 39 -7.52 -6.65 -1.50
CA ARG A 39 -8.25 -7.82 -1.04
C ARG A 39 -8.74 -8.63 -2.24
N TYR A 40 -8.39 -9.92 -2.32
CA TYR A 40 -8.99 -10.81 -3.31
C TYR A 40 -10.21 -11.55 -2.73
N ASN A 41 -10.05 -12.14 -1.53
CA ASN A 41 -11.15 -12.77 -0.79
C ASN A 41 -10.86 -12.72 0.73
N SER A 42 -11.60 -13.47 1.55
CA SER A 42 -11.47 -13.45 3.02
C SER A 42 -10.07 -13.80 3.55
N SER A 43 -9.32 -14.68 2.89
CA SER A 43 -8.01 -15.18 3.35
C SER A 43 -6.86 -14.90 2.37
N THR A 44 -7.15 -14.39 1.17
CA THR A 44 -6.19 -14.17 0.11
C THR A 44 -6.10 -12.69 -0.25
N LEU A 45 -4.87 -12.22 -0.44
CA LEU A 45 -4.55 -10.89 -0.94
C LEU A 45 -4.01 -10.99 -2.36
N ALA A 46 -4.19 -9.93 -3.12
CA ALA A 46 -3.59 -9.75 -4.43
C ALA A 46 -2.56 -8.62 -4.38
N ILE A 47 -1.49 -8.77 -5.15
CA ILE A 47 -0.50 -7.75 -5.41
C ILE A 47 -0.44 -7.47 -6.92
N GLN A 48 -0.64 -6.21 -7.30
CA GLN A 48 -0.50 -5.73 -8.67
C GLN A 48 0.82 -4.98 -8.83
N PHE A 49 1.59 -5.39 -9.82
CA PHE A 49 2.80 -4.73 -10.26
C PHE A 49 2.57 -4.05 -11.60
N ASN A 50 3.03 -2.81 -11.73
CA ASN A 50 2.92 -2.03 -12.96
C ASN A 50 4.08 -2.29 -13.95
N THR A 51 5.07 -3.08 -13.56
CA THR A 51 6.24 -3.37 -14.40
C THR A 51 6.75 -4.79 -14.16
N ASN A 52 6.99 -5.51 -15.26
CA ASN A 52 7.50 -6.89 -15.24
C ASN A 52 8.85 -7.04 -14.55
N GLY A 53 9.79 -6.12 -14.83
CA GLY A 53 11.13 -6.18 -14.26
C GLY A 53 11.14 -6.04 -12.73
N TYR A 54 10.31 -5.14 -12.19
CA TYR A 54 10.17 -4.99 -10.75
C TYR A 54 9.46 -6.20 -10.13
N ALA A 55 8.39 -6.69 -10.77
CA ALA A 55 7.65 -7.88 -10.34
C ALA A 55 8.60 -9.08 -10.20
N LYS A 56 9.36 -9.41 -11.24
CA LYS A 56 10.27 -10.57 -11.26
C LYS A 56 11.27 -10.53 -10.11
N ASN A 57 11.90 -9.38 -9.86
CA ASN A 57 12.88 -9.25 -8.78
C ASN A 57 12.24 -9.41 -7.40
N ARG A 58 11.07 -8.81 -7.17
CA ARG A 58 10.38 -8.93 -5.87
C ARG A 58 9.82 -10.32 -5.64
N LEU A 59 9.23 -10.95 -6.67
CA LEU A 59 8.71 -12.31 -6.57
C LEU A 59 9.81 -13.32 -6.28
N LYS A 60 11.01 -13.13 -6.87
CA LYS A 60 12.17 -13.96 -6.53
C LYS A 60 12.53 -13.81 -5.04
N GLU A 61 12.71 -12.58 -4.56
CA GLU A 61 13.01 -12.31 -3.14
C GLU A 61 11.96 -12.93 -2.18
N LEU A 62 10.69 -12.89 -2.56
CA LEU A 62 9.60 -13.44 -1.77
C LEU A 62 9.57 -14.98 -1.82
N SER A 63 9.86 -15.57 -2.98
CA SER A 63 9.98 -17.02 -3.13
C SER A 63 11.18 -17.57 -2.37
N ASP A 64 12.29 -16.82 -2.31
CA ASP A 64 13.51 -17.21 -1.60
C ASP A 64 13.27 -17.32 -0.09
N ILE A 65 12.28 -16.61 0.46
CA ILE A 65 11.83 -16.72 1.87
C ILE A 65 10.62 -17.65 2.06
N GLY A 66 10.20 -18.36 1.00
CA GLY A 66 9.17 -19.40 1.07
C GLY A 66 7.73 -18.96 0.81
N ILE A 67 7.48 -17.70 0.45
CA ILE A 67 6.12 -17.20 0.18
C ILE A 67 5.66 -17.68 -1.19
N GLN A 68 4.48 -18.29 -1.22
CA GLN A 68 3.87 -18.84 -2.43
C GLN A 68 2.97 -17.81 -3.13
N PHE A 69 3.14 -17.68 -4.44
CA PHE A 69 2.31 -16.82 -5.28
C PHE A 69 1.62 -17.61 -6.38
N THR A 70 0.36 -17.27 -6.63
CA THR A 70 -0.38 -17.76 -7.81
C THR A 70 -0.61 -16.61 -8.77
N SER A 71 -0.34 -16.81 -10.06
CA SER A 71 -0.60 -15.78 -11.08
C SER A 71 -2.11 -15.66 -11.30
N LEU A 72 -2.63 -14.42 -11.22
CA LEU A 72 -4.03 -14.11 -11.44
C LEU A 72 -4.25 -13.46 -12.81
N GLN A 73 -3.37 -12.53 -13.18
CA GLN A 73 -3.45 -11.80 -14.44
C GLN A 73 -2.06 -11.44 -14.93
N ARG A 74 -1.86 -11.54 -16.25
CA ARG A 74 -0.64 -11.13 -16.93
C ARG A 74 -1.00 -10.31 -18.15
N GLY A 75 -0.77 -9.00 -18.07
CA GLY A 75 -0.76 -8.11 -19.23
C GLY A 75 0.65 -7.95 -19.78
N ASP A 76 0.79 -7.04 -20.74
CA ASP A 76 2.08 -6.76 -21.38
C ASP A 76 3.10 -6.21 -20.39
N ASP A 77 2.70 -5.26 -19.55
CA ASP A 77 3.55 -4.64 -18.52
C ASP A 77 3.06 -4.83 -17.08
N GLU A 78 1.77 -5.12 -16.91
CA GLU A 78 1.14 -5.27 -15.61
C GLU A 78 0.95 -6.75 -15.24
N GLN A 79 1.26 -7.10 -13.99
CA GLN A 79 1.09 -8.46 -13.50
C GLN A 79 0.46 -8.47 -12.12
N THR A 80 -0.47 -9.40 -11.92
CA THR A 80 -1.16 -9.58 -10.66
C THR A 80 -0.95 -11.00 -10.15
N TYR A 81 -0.60 -11.09 -8.88
CA TYR A 81 -0.39 -12.36 -8.17
C TYR A 81 -1.18 -12.37 -6.87
N THR A 82 -1.60 -13.55 -6.43
CA THR A 82 -2.26 -13.75 -5.14
C THR A 82 -1.36 -14.48 -4.15
N PHE A 83 -1.52 -14.16 -2.87
CA PHE A 83 -0.76 -14.76 -1.76
C PHE A 83 -1.63 -14.83 -0.49
N SER A 84 -1.20 -15.61 0.50
CA SER A 84 -1.92 -15.75 1.76
C SER A 84 -1.89 -14.45 2.56
N GLU A 85 -3.01 -14.10 3.18
CA GLU A 85 -3.07 -12.93 4.05
C GLU A 85 -2.07 -12.99 5.22
N SER A 86 -1.73 -14.21 5.69
CA SER A 86 -0.72 -14.43 6.73
C SER A 86 0.63 -13.79 6.40
N ASP A 87 0.98 -13.75 5.11
CA ASP A 87 2.32 -13.38 4.64
C ASP A 87 2.41 -11.87 4.37
N LEU A 88 1.32 -11.11 4.61
CA LEU A 88 1.25 -9.69 4.30
C LEU A 88 2.40 -8.89 4.90
N SER A 89 2.83 -9.20 6.12
CA SER A 89 3.90 -8.43 6.78
C SER A 89 5.20 -8.47 5.96
N GLU A 90 5.59 -9.66 5.51
CA GLU A 90 6.80 -9.92 4.76
C GLU A 90 6.70 -9.38 3.34
N VAL A 91 5.56 -9.64 2.67
CA VAL A 91 5.26 -9.08 1.35
C VAL A 91 5.35 -7.56 1.39
N ALA A 92 4.67 -6.94 2.34
CA ALA A 92 4.62 -5.49 2.52
C ALA A 92 6.01 -4.89 2.75
N ASP A 93 6.92 -5.58 3.45
CA ASP A 93 8.26 -5.06 3.66
C ASP A 93 9.12 -5.10 2.38
N ILE A 94 9.05 -6.19 1.61
CA ILE A 94 9.82 -6.36 0.37
C ILE A 94 9.35 -5.39 -0.72
N VAL A 95 8.04 -5.20 -0.85
CA VAL A 95 7.48 -4.25 -1.84
C VAL A 95 7.43 -2.81 -1.31
N LYS A 96 7.98 -2.59 -0.11
CA LYS A 96 8.08 -1.30 0.56
C LYS A 96 6.72 -0.59 0.63
N ALA A 97 5.73 -1.28 1.18
CA ALA A 97 4.43 -0.75 1.54
C ALA A 97 4.61 0.50 2.41
N LYS A 98 3.82 1.54 2.12
CA LYS A 98 3.88 2.79 2.87
C LYS A 98 3.29 2.55 4.27
N LYS A 99 4.15 2.47 5.28
CA LYS A 99 3.75 2.34 6.69
C LYS A 99 3.21 3.67 7.23
N ARG A 100 2.22 3.63 8.11
CA ARG A 100 1.84 4.79 8.92
C ARG A 100 2.80 4.89 10.09
N ILE A 101 3.80 5.75 9.97
CA ILE A 101 4.67 6.05 11.11
C ILE A 101 3.89 7.00 12.02
N LYS A 102 3.38 6.49 13.15
CA LYS A 102 3.04 7.36 14.28
C LYS A 102 4.36 7.89 14.81
N ARG A 103 4.57 9.20 14.67
CA ARG A 103 5.67 9.87 15.37
C ARG A 103 5.25 9.99 16.83
N ASP A 104 5.98 9.35 17.73
CA ASP A 104 5.89 9.66 19.16
C ASP A 104 6.58 11.00 19.39
N LEU A 105 5.80 12.06 19.14
CA LEU A 105 6.22 13.43 19.41
C LEU A 105 5.94 13.74 20.88
N THR A 106 6.93 14.31 21.56
CA THR A 106 6.73 14.95 22.85
C THR A 106 5.76 16.13 22.72
N ASP A 107 5.16 16.58 23.82
CA ASP A 107 4.20 17.70 23.77
C ASP A 107 4.84 19.00 23.27
N GLU A 108 6.11 19.24 23.58
CA GLU A 108 6.88 20.35 23.01
C GLU A 108 7.03 20.23 21.50
N GLN A 109 7.44 19.06 20.99
CA GLN A 109 7.57 18.83 19.55
C GLN A 109 6.22 18.96 18.83
N ARG A 110 5.11 18.56 19.45
CA ARG A 110 3.76 18.76 18.92
C ARG A 110 3.38 20.23 18.84
N ASN A 111 3.70 21.02 19.88
CA ASN A 111 3.41 22.45 19.89
C ASN A 111 4.22 23.20 18.83
N VAL A 112 5.51 22.90 18.67
CA VAL A 112 6.34 23.47 17.60
C VAL A 112 5.76 23.14 16.22
N LEU A 113 5.33 21.89 16.00
CA LEU A 113 4.70 21.48 14.74
C LEU A 113 3.39 22.23 14.48
N ARG A 114 2.55 22.41 15.51
CA ARG A 114 1.29 23.17 15.41
C ARG A 114 1.53 24.62 15.01
N GLU A 115 2.47 25.30 15.66
CA GLU A 115 2.78 26.70 15.36
C GLU A 115 3.36 26.86 13.95
N ARG A 116 4.23 25.93 13.52
CA ARG A 116 4.76 25.92 12.15
C ARG A 116 3.69 25.70 11.09
N MET A 117 2.68 24.87 11.37
CA MET A 117 1.55 24.66 10.44
C MET A 117 0.64 25.89 10.39
N LYS A 118 0.43 26.59 11.52
CA LYS A 118 -0.33 27.85 11.56
C LYS A 118 0.33 28.94 10.73
N SER A 119 1.66 29.08 10.81
CA SER A 119 2.39 30.11 10.04
C SER A 119 2.36 29.83 8.53
N LEU A 120 2.52 28.56 8.12
CA LEU A 120 2.39 28.15 6.71
C LEU A 120 0.98 28.39 6.15
N SER A 121 -0.06 28.21 6.95
CA SER A 121 -1.44 28.49 6.53
C SER A 121 -1.75 29.99 6.41
N LYS A 122 -1.01 30.86 7.11
CA LYS A 122 -1.16 32.32 7.01
C LYS A 122 -0.43 32.90 5.81
N ASN A 123 0.70 32.33 5.40
CA ASN A 123 1.50 32.82 4.28
C ASN A 123 0.99 32.41 2.89
N ASN A 124 0.06 31.45 2.81
CA ASN A 124 -0.56 30.98 1.56
C ASN A 124 -1.94 31.61 1.30
N LYS A 125 -2.25 32.72 1.99
CA LYS A 125 -3.48 33.52 1.83
C LYS A 125 -3.09 34.92 1.40
#